data_AF-A0A0F3IWE8-F1
#
_entry.id   AF-A0A0F3IWE8-F1
#
_cell.length_a   1.000
_cell.length_b   1.000
_cell.length_c   1.000
_cell.angle_alpha   90.00
_cell.angle_beta   90.00
_cell.angle_gamma   90.00
#
_symmetry.space_group_name_H-M   'P 1'
#
loop_
_entity.id
_entity.type
_entity.pdbx_description
1 polymer ?
#
loop_
_entity_poly.entity_id
_entity_poly.type
_entity_poly.pdbx_seq_one_letter_code
_entity_poly.pdbx_strand_id
1 'polypeptide(L)'
;MIGRGLFGGASPNEIAPGAIFRQRELVSVAGQAEVIYVDTDARGIPHVHYRFTVEPRSGCGPAARHSENRVLALSAFRETFARKA
;
A
#
# COMPACT_ATOMS: atom_id res chain seq x y z
N MET A 1 -19.47 32.98 18.18
CA MET A 1 -18.57 33.08 17.00
C MET A 1 -17.79 31.78 16.88
N ILE A 2 -17.57 31.36 15.63
CA ILE A 2 -17.18 30.03 15.18
C ILE A 2 -15.66 29.80 15.30
N GLY A 3 -15.26 28.58 15.66
CA GLY A 3 -14.04 27.91 15.21
C GLY A 3 -14.26 26.40 15.35
N ARG A 4 -14.68 25.62 14.33
CA ARG A 4 -13.87 25.16 13.17
C ARG A 4 -12.42 24.93 13.64
N GLY A 5 -11.95 23.76 14.04
CA GLY A 5 -12.27 22.40 13.61
C GLY A 5 -11.06 21.88 12.87
N LEU A 6 -10.22 21.05 13.50
CA LEU A 6 -9.22 20.21 12.83
C LEU A 6 -8.95 18.97 13.70
N PHE A 7 -9.81 17.97 13.51
CA PHE A 7 -9.44 16.59 13.77
C PHE A 7 -8.29 16.25 12.82
N GLY A 8 -7.10 16.05 13.37
CA GLY A 8 -5.94 15.52 12.66
C GLY A 8 -5.43 14.24 13.31
N GLY A 9 -6.33 13.45 13.90
CA GLY A 9 -6.01 12.08 14.27
C GLY A 9 -5.83 11.30 12.97
N ALA A 10 -4.60 10.85 12.69
CA ALA A 10 -4.36 9.82 11.69
C ALA A 10 -5.07 8.55 12.17
N SER A 11 -6.33 8.41 11.78
CA SER A 11 -7.20 7.31 12.17
C SER A 11 -6.62 5.99 11.63
N PRO A 12 -6.77 4.86 12.33
CA PRO A 12 -6.36 3.52 11.89
C PRO A 12 -7.07 2.99 10.61
N ASN A 13 -7.74 3.87 9.86
CA ASN A 13 -8.56 3.57 8.69
C ASN A 13 -7.80 3.78 7.36
N GLU A 14 -6.47 3.71 7.39
CA GLU A 14 -5.62 4.18 6.30
C GLU A 14 -5.38 3.16 5.19
N ILE A 15 -5.58 1.87 5.47
CA ILE A 15 -5.41 0.75 4.53
C ILE A 15 -6.79 0.20 4.21
N ALA A 16 -7.38 0.69 3.12
CA ALA A 16 -8.71 0.31 2.65
C ALA A 16 -8.63 -0.17 1.20
N PRO A 17 -9.62 -0.95 0.72
CA PRO A 17 -9.75 -1.30 -0.70
C PRO A 17 -9.59 -0.06 -1.61
N GLY A 18 -8.77 -0.17 -2.65
CA GLY A 18 -8.43 0.89 -3.59
C GLY A 18 -7.33 1.84 -3.13
N ALA A 19 -6.84 1.75 -1.89
CA ALA A 19 -5.73 2.58 -1.43
C ALA A 19 -4.41 2.18 -2.09
N ILE A 20 -3.66 3.16 -2.59
CA ILE A 20 -2.38 2.94 -3.28
C ILE A 20 -1.22 3.41 -2.40
N PHE A 21 -0.22 2.54 -2.25
CA PHE A 21 0.99 2.78 -1.49
C PHE A 21 2.22 2.66 -2.37
N ARG A 22 3.30 3.35 -2.00
CA ARG A 22 4.61 3.23 -2.66
C ARG A 22 5.54 2.43 -1.79
N GLN A 23 6.31 1.54 -2.40
CA GLN A 23 7.33 0.79 -1.67
C GLN A 23 8.36 1.78 -1.10
N ARG A 24 8.69 1.66 0.18
CA ARG A 24 9.76 2.44 0.81
C ARG A 24 11.09 2.03 0.18
N GLU A 25 11.97 3.01 -0.07
CA GLU A 25 13.20 2.95 -0.86
C GLU A 25 14.26 1.95 -0.33
N LEU A 26 13.97 0.66 -0.32
CA LEU A 26 14.91 -0.39 0.08
C LEU A 26 15.40 -1.24 -1.09
N VAL A 27 14.77 -1.14 -2.26
CA VAL A 27 15.12 -1.95 -3.43
C VAL A 27 15.10 -1.06 -4.67
N SER A 28 16.04 -1.26 -5.59
CA SER A 28 16.18 -0.51 -6.84
C SER A 28 14.98 -0.66 -7.82
N VAL A 29 13.82 -1.11 -7.35
CA VAL A 29 12.61 -1.35 -8.10
C VAL A 29 11.52 -0.48 -7.49
N ALA A 30 11.09 0.56 -8.22
CA ALA A 30 9.98 1.40 -7.80
C ALA A 30 8.67 0.62 -8.00
N GLY A 31 8.07 0.17 -6.90
CA GLY A 31 6.82 -0.58 -6.89
C GLY A 31 5.67 0.19 -6.25
N GLN A 32 4.46 0.00 -6.78
CA GLN A 32 3.19 0.48 -6.23
C GLN A 32 2.38 -0.70 -5.71
N ALA A 33 1.75 -0.56 -4.55
CA ALA A 33 0.85 -1.55 -3.97
C ALA A 33 -0.57 -0.97 -3.87
N GLU A 34 -1.52 -1.58 -4.58
CA GLU A 34 -2.94 -1.24 -4.52
C GLU A 34 -3.66 -2.27 -3.65
N VAL A 35 -4.27 -1.83 -2.55
CA VAL A 35 -5.02 -2.71 -1.65
C VAL A 35 -6.30 -3.16 -2.34
N ILE A 36 -6.50 -4.47 -2.42
CA ILE A 36 -7.73 -5.06 -2.97
C ILE A 36 -8.73 -5.25 -1.83
N TYR A 37 -8.31 -5.90 -0.74
CA TYR A 37 -9.09 -6.07 0.47
C TYR A 37 -8.20 -6.41 1.67
N VAL A 38 -8.79 -6.35 2.85
CA VAL A 38 -8.16 -6.77 4.11
C VAL A 38 -9.00 -7.89 4.69
N ASP A 39 -8.37 -9.02 4.97
CA ASP A 39 -9.00 -10.19 5.60
C ASP A 39 -8.31 -10.52 6.92
N THR A 40 -8.96 -11.25 7.80
CA THR A 40 -8.36 -11.70 9.07
C THR A 40 -8.24 -13.21 9.08
N ASP A 41 -7.04 -13.71 9.36
CA ASP A 41 -6.81 -15.15 9.39
C ASP A 41 -7.49 -15.82 10.61
N ALA A 42 -7.42 -17.16 10.66
CA ALA A 42 -7.97 -17.95 11.76
C ALA A 42 -7.33 -17.65 13.15
N ARG A 43 -6.24 -16.88 13.19
CA ARG A 43 -5.53 -16.47 14.41
C ARG A 43 -5.83 -15.02 14.80
N GLY A 44 -6.71 -14.33 14.07
CA GLY A 44 -7.04 -12.92 14.32
C GLY A 44 -6.03 -11.93 13.75
N ILE A 45 -5.12 -12.36 12.86
CA ILE A 45 -4.10 -11.51 12.27
C ILE A 45 -4.63 -10.90 10.96
N PRO A 46 -4.69 -9.56 10.85
CA PRO A 46 -5.14 -8.91 9.62
C PRO A 46 -4.07 -9.03 8.52
N HIS A 47 -4.51 -9.45 7.34
CA HIS A 47 -3.72 -9.61 6.13
C HIS A 47 -4.28 -8.69 5.03
N VAL A 48 -3.37 -7.99 4.37
CA VAL A 48 -3.66 -7.10 3.24
C VAL A 48 -3.41 -7.89 1.97
N HIS A 49 -4.46 -8.05 1.17
CA HIS A 49 -4.36 -8.54 -0.19
C HIS A 49 -4.20 -7.32 -1.10
N TYR A 50 -3.10 -7.27 -1.86
CA TYR A 50 -2.77 -6.11 -2.68
C TYR A 50 -2.22 -6.52 -4.04
N ARG A 51 -2.44 -5.68 -5.05
CA ARG A 51 -1.81 -5.79 -6.36
C ARG A 51 -0.53 -4.97 -6.34
N PHE A 52 0.61 -5.65 -6.50
CA PHE A 52 1.91 -5.02 -6.61
C PHE A 52 2.26 -4.79 -8.07
N THR A 53 2.45 -3.54 -8.47
CA THR A 53 2.87 -3.14 -9.82
C THR A 53 4.28 -2.57 -9.76
N VAL A 54 5.20 -3.19 -10.50
CA VAL A 54 6.55 -2.66 -10.71
C VAL A 54 6.52 -1.69 -11.89
N GLU A 55 6.99 -0.46 -11.68
CA GLU A 55 7.18 0.48 -12.78
C GLU A 55 8.53 0.22 -13.48
N PRO A 56 8.56 0.21 -14.82
CA PRO A 56 9.81 0.15 -15.58
C PRO A 56 10.75 1.28 -15.18
N ARG A 57 12.05 1.00 -15.02
CA ARG A 57 13.05 2.06 -15.00
C ARG A 57 13.07 2.74 -16.39
N SER A 58 13.27 4.05 -16.41
CA SER A 58 13.43 4.84 -17.64
C SER A 58 14.44 4.15 -18.58
N GLY A 59 14.01 3.78 -19.78
CA GLY A 59 14.83 3.07 -20.79
C GLY A 59 14.42 1.61 -21.05
N CYS A 60 13.63 0.98 -20.17
CA CYS A 60 12.95 -0.27 -20.48
C CYS A 60 11.56 0.03 -21.06
N GLY A 61 11.24 -0.54 -22.22
CA GLY A 61 9.94 -0.36 -22.87
C GLY A 61 8.74 -0.84 -22.02
N PRO A 62 7.50 -0.64 -22.51
CA PRO A 62 6.26 -0.95 -21.78
C PRO A 62 6.13 -2.42 -21.33
N ALA A 63 6.92 -3.32 -21.90
CA ALA A 63 6.98 -4.75 -21.54
C ALA A 63 7.52 -5.04 -20.13
N ALA A 64 8.17 -4.08 -19.46
CA ALA A 64 8.72 -4.27 -18.12
C ALA A 64 7.73 -3.98 -16.97
N ARG A 65 6.49 -3.57 -17.28
CA ARG A 65 5.45 -3.36 -16.26
C ARG A 65 4.91 -4.72 -15.81
N HIS A 66 5.37 -5.20 -14.68
CA HIS A 66 4.90 -6.45 -14.07
C HIS A 66 3.90 -6.15 -12.95
N SER A 67 2.77 -6.86 -12.91
CA SER A 67 1.79 -6.75 -11.83
C SER A 67 1.44 -8.13 -11.29
N GLU A 68 1.43 -8.27 -9.96
CA GLU A 68 1.19 -9.53 -9.27
C GLU A 68 0.28 -9.30 -8.06
N ASN A 69 -0.60 -10.24 -7.75
CA ASN A 69 -1.39 -10.23 -6.51
C ASN A 69 -0.58 -10.86 -5.38
N ARG A 70 -0.41 -10.13 -4.28
CA ARG A 70 0.37 -10.54 -3.11
C ARG A 70 -0.42 -10.35 -1.83
N VAL A 71 0.03 -11.04 -0.79
CA VAL A 71 -0.57 -10.98 0.55
C VAL A 71 0.53 -10.72 1.57
N LEU A 72 0.28 -9.78 2.48
CA LEU A 72 1.17 -9.51 3.62
C LEU A 72 0.34 -9.26 4.88
N ALA A 73 0.87 -9.64 6.03
CA ALA A 73 0.32 -9.18 7.30
C ALA A 73 0.29 -7.64 7.34
N LEU A 74 -0.75 -7.06 7.95
CA LEU A 74 -0.97 -5.60 8.00
C LEU A 74 0.23 -4.86 8.60
N SER A 75 0.88 -5.42 9.62
CA SER A 75 2.10 -4.87 10.22
C SER A 75 3.25 -4.81 9.21
N ALA A 76 3.57 -5.92 8.56
CA ALA A 76 4.61 -6.01 7.53
C ALA A 76 4.33 -5.10 6.32
N PHE A 77 3.06 -4.97 5.93
CA PHE A 77 2.64 -4.05 4.87
C PHE A 77 2.96 -2.61 5.23
N ARG A 78 2.65 -2.17 6.45
CA ARG A 78 2.93 -0.79 6.94
C ARG A 78 4.41 -0.48 7.06
N GLU A 79 5.24 -1.49 7.33
CA GLU A 79 6.69 -1.33 7.37
C GLU A 79 7.27 -1.18 5.96
N THR A 80 6.81 -2.01 5.03
CA THR A 80 7.31 -2.09 3.64
C THR A 80 6.86 -0.92 2.78
N PHE A 81 5.64 -0.42 2.99
CA PHE A 81 5.00 0.56 2.12
C PHE A 81 4.75 1.88 2.84
N ALA A 82 5.10 2.99 2.19
CA ALA A 82 4.71 4.33 2.61
C ALA A 82 3.46 4.75 1.84
N ARG A 83 2.53 5.41 2.52
CA ARG A 83 1.40 6.04 1.84
C ARG A 83 1.94 7.10 0.87
N LYS A 84 1.52 7.03 -0.38
CA LYS A 84 1.78 8.10 -1.34
C LYS A 84 0.87 9.26 -0.91
N ALA A 85 1.48 10.34 -0.41
CA ALA A 85 0.78 11.59 -0.08
C ALA A 85 0.11 12.19 -1.32
#